data_AF-A0A2V3A5D9-F1
#
_entry.id   AF-A0A2V3A5D9-F1
#
_cell.length_a   1.000
_cell.length_b   1.000
_cell.length_c   1.000
_cell.angle_alpha   90.00
_cell.angle_beta   90.00
_cell.angle_gamma   90.00
#
_symmetry.space_group_name_H-M   'P 1'
#
loop_
_entity.id
_entity.type
_entity.pdbx_description
1 polymer ?
#
loop_
_entity_poly.entity_id
_entity_poly.type
_entity_poly.pdbx_seq_one_letter_code
_entity_poly.pdbx_strand_id
1 'polypeptide(L)' 'MPVFNKLVRDRIPDVIVNIGKNFTTRILEDNEYIKEFKKKSCEELEEYMNLRIRIMS' A
#
# COMPACT_ATOMS: atom_id res chain seq x y z
N MET A 1 11.33 -4.70 -14.51
CA MET A 1 10.02 -5.03 -13.90
C MET A 1 9.70 -4.01 -12.82
N PRO A 2 8.47 -3.47 -12.76
CA PRO A 2 8.07 -2.59 -11.66
C PRO A 2 7.93 -3.39 -10.36
N VAL A 3 8.60 -2.94 -9.30
CA VAL A 3 8.47 -3.50 -7.95
C VAL A 3 7.53 -2.60 -7.16
N PHE A 4 6.41 -3.16 -6.69
CA PHE A 4 5.43 -2.42 -5.91
C PHE A 4 5.60 -2.75 -4.43
N ASN A 5 6.37 -1.91 -3.73
CA ASN A 5 6.50 -1.99 -2.27
C ASN A 5 5.26 -1.36 -1.64
N LYS A 6 4.25 -2.18 -1.36
CA LYS A 6 3.05 -1.75 -0.64
C LYS A 6 3.03 -2.42 0.72
N LEU A 7 2.69 -1.65 1.75
CA LEU A 7 2.37 -2.22 3.05
C LEU A 7 1.04 -2.99 2.93
N VAL A 8 1.06 -4.25 3.30
CA VAL A 8 -0.09 -5.16 3.19
C VAL A 8 -0.43 -5.67 4.59
N ARG A 9 -1.60 -5.30 5.11
CA ARG A 9 -2.00 -5.58 6.51
C ARG A 9 -2.98 -6.76 6.66
N ASP A 10 -3.53 -7.23 5.54
CA ASP A 10 -4.65 -8.20 5.50
C ASP A 10 -4.30 -9.48 4.72
N ARG A 11 -5.31 -10.31 4.43
CA ARG A 11 -5.24 -11.52 3.56
C ARG A 11 -5.01 -11.23 2.08
N ILE A 12 -4.52 -10.04 1.74
CA ILE A 12 -4.15 -9.70 0.36
C ILE A 12 -3.10 -10.68 -0.20
N PRO A 13 -2.09 -11.17 0.56
CA PRO A 13 -1.20 -12.21 0.08
C PRO A 13 -1.96 -13.46 -0.38
N ASP A 14 -2.92 -13.97 0.41
CA ASP A 14 -3.79 -15.09 0.03
C ASP A 14 -4.60 -14.80 -1.25
N VAL A 15 -5.14 -13.59 -1.37
CA VAL A 15 -5.88 -13.19 -2.57
C VAL A 15 -4.96 -13.19 -3.80
N ILE A 16 -3.72 -12.71 -3.69
CA ILE A 16 -2.76 -12.70 -4.81
C ILE A 16 -2.36 -14.14 -5.21
N VAL A 17 -2.16 -15.05 -4.23
CA VAL A 17 -1.96 -16.48 -4.50
C VAL A 17 -3.15 -17.05 -5.26
N ASN A 18 -4.38 -16.74 -4.82
CA ASN A 18 -5.60 -17.26 -5.42
C ASN A 18 -5.82 -16.76 -6.87
N ILE A 19 -5.27 -15.60 -7.22
CA ILE A 19 -5.29 -15.05 -8.59
C ILE A 19 -4.15 -15.63 -9.45
N GLY A 20 -3.30 -16.52 -8.90
CA GLY A 20 -2.20 -17.17 -9.62
C GLY A 20 -1.01 -16.24 -9.89
N LYS A 21 -0.86 -15.17 -9.12
CA LYS A 21 0.26 -14.22 -9.27
C LYS A 21 1.37 -14.53 -8.26
N ASN A 22 2.62 -14.45 -8.75
CA ASN A 22 3.80 -14.57 -7.89
C ASN A 22 4.07 -13.23 -7.18
N PHE A 23 4.32 -13.28 -5.88
CA PHE A 23 4.74 -12.12 -5.09
C PHE A 23 5.79 -12.52 -4.06
N THR A 24 6.59 -11.53 -3.64
CA THR A 24 7.52 -11.67 -2.52
C THR A 24 7.02 -10.79 -1.39
N THR A 25 6.87 -11.36 -0.19
CA THR A 25 6.56 -10.60 1.02
C THR A 25 7.65 -10.83 2.06
N ARG A 26 7.86 -9.83 2.92
CA ARG A 26 8.66 -9.94 4.14
C ARG A 26 7.85 -9.37 5.29
N ILE A 27 8.01 -9.93 6.47
CA ILE A 27 7.48 -9.32 7.69
C ILE A 27 8.39 -8.13 8.03
N LEU A 28 7.80 -6.97 8.30
CA LEU A 28 8.53 -5.77 8.71
C LEU A 28 8.67 -5.76 10.23
N GLU A 29 9.81 -5.28 10.71
CA GLU A 29 10.03 -4.94 12.12
C GLU A 29 9.16 -3.73 12.50
N ASP A 30 8.80 -3.57 13.79
CA ASP A 30 7.89 -2.51 14.25
C ASP A 30 8.27 -1.10 13.79
N ASN A 31 9.57 -0.78 13.81
CA ASN A 31 10.08 0.53 13.38
C ASN A 31 9.87 0.77 11.87
N GLU A 32 10.11 -0.25 11.04
CA GLU A 32 9.89 -0.17 9.60
C GLU A 32 8.39 -0.16 9.27
N TYR A 33 7.60 -0.95 10.01
CA TYR A 33 6.14 -0.96 9.90
C TYR A 33 5.56 0.44 10.17
N ILE A 34 5.95 1.11 11.26
CA ILE A 34 5.44 2.45 11.59
C ILE A 34 5.81 3.45 10.50
N LYS A 35 7.02 3.36 9.94
CA LYS A 35 7.50 4.24 8.87
C LYS A 35 6.69 4.05 7.59
N GLU A 36 6.56 2.81 7.12
CA GLU A 36 5.80 2.50 5.89
C GLU A 36 4.31 2.75 6.08
N PHE A 37 3.77 2.53 7.27
CA PHE A 37 2.38 2.84 7.61
C PHE A 37 2.10 4.34 7.52
N LYS A 38 2.92 5.19 8.16
CA LYS A 38 2.79 6.64 8.07
C LYS A 38 2.89 7.13 6.62
N LYS A 39 3.85 6.60 5.86
CA LYS A 39 4.02 6.94 4.45
C LYS A 39 2.76 6.61 3.65
N LYS A 40 2.22 5.40 3.81
CA LYS A 40 1.00 4.97 3.10
C LYS A 40 -0.20 5.85 3.45
N SER A 41 -0.39 6.18 4.72
CA SER A 41 -1.47 7.07 5.17
C SER A 41 -1.36 8.49 4.60
N CYS A 42 -0.13 9.03 4.50
CA CYS A 42 0.07 10.34 3.87
C CYS A 42 -0.24 10.29 2.36
N GLU A 43 0.22 9.26 1.65
CA GLU A 43 -0.07 9.08 0.22
C GLU A 43 -1.59 9.02 -0.05
N GLU A 44 -2.34 8.24 0.74
CA GLU A 44 -3.79 8.12 0.59
C GLU A 44 -4.52 9.43 0.91
N LEU A 45 -4.04 10.19 1.90
CA LEU A 45 -4.59 11.50 2.22
C LEU A 45 -4.31 12.52 1.10
N GLU A 46 -3.11 12.53 0.55
CA GLU A 46 -2.77 13.38 -0.61
C GLU A 46 -3.61 13.02 -1.84
N GLU A 47 -3.77 11.72 -2.15
CA GLU A 47 -4.64 11.27 -3.23
C GLU A 47 -6.08 11.73 -3.03
N TYR A 48 -6.62 11.58 -1.81
CA TYR A 48 -7.96 12.05 -1.46
C TYR A 48 -8.12 13.57 -1.61
N MET A 49 -7.14 14.35 -1.12
CA MET A 49 -7.15 15.81 -1.22
C MET A 49 -7.04 16.29 -2.67
N ASN A 50 -6.17 15.67 -3.46
CA ASN A 50 -6.04 15.96 -4.89
C ASN A 50 -7.31 15.60 -5.67
N LEU A 51 -7.96 14.47 -5.35
CA LEU A 51 -9.26 14.09 -5.90
C LEU A 51 -10.32 15.16 -5.59
N ARG A 52 -10.40 15.62 -4.33
CA ARG A 52 -11.32 16.69 -3.93
C ARG A 52 -11.10 17.98 -4.71
N ILE A 53 -9.85 18.43 -4.86
CA ILE A 53 -9.51 19.65 -5.60
C ILE A 53 -9.98 19.54 -7.06
N ARG A 54 -9.80 18.37 -7.69
CA ARG A 54 -10.16 18.11 -9.09
C ARG A 54 -11.67 18.00 -9.33
N ILE A 55 -12.45 17.62 -8.32
CA ILE A 55 -13.91 17.56 -8.41
C ILE A 55 -14.55 18.94 -8.22
N MET A 56 -13.85 19.85 -7.53
CA MET A 56 -14.30 21.22 -7.27
C MET A 56 -13.87 22.23 -8.36
N SER A 57 -13.15 21.78 -9.38
CA SER A 57 -12.72 22.57 -10.55
C SER A 57 -13.51 22.20 -11.80
#